data_AF-A0A7J4IQB2-F1
#
_entry.id   AF-A0A7J4IQB2-F1
#
_cell.length_a   1.000
_cell.length_b   1.000
_cell.length_c   1.000
_cell.angle_alpha   90.00
_cell.angle_beta   90.00
_cell.angle_gamma   90.00
#
_symmetry.space_group_name_H-M   'P 1'
#
loop_
_entity.id
_entity.type
_entity.pdbx_description
1 polymer ?
#
loop_
_entity_poly.entity_id
_entity_poly.type
_entity_poly.pdbx_seq_one_letter_code
_entity_poly.pdbx_strand_id
1 'polypeptide(L)'
;MEKRHQGLFLLIIFLTPLLAPTVVADWDDDNWLWNLIGPERLEHGDEFACHGYEGIDINSDNSIISSCKKYLNGHTNSSRWGAEAISFGVPNEIDESTITSLKASNFLILGDDLASEVDEMFVIQRNGGSIEKNAANITLLDSAEKDSLVSVYWEARIYDLKVREDKPAIEFLENQDVWYTTWGEWYNHQISSALITSTKNNNSISVSLEKDSNTPWDVPGSIFIETSSSVLSVNDESGSSYPLLQENTKILQNGWRKIESGLIITISPGDDIQIEFDNNSSLLISPLQTFNDLHHGVTIVGHHVTNLHEWASDFYDSPLLFTWLIERPSALEMDWRLPIIALGVLIATPLTINWLVKRDQNLRI
;
A
#
# COMPACT_ATOMS: atom_id res chain seq x y z
N MET A 1 -32.49 -52.49 17.21
CA MET A 1 -32.69 -51.54 16.09
C MET A 1 -32.15 -50.15 16.43
N GLU A 2 -32.48 -49.62 17.59
CA GLU A 2 -32.08 -48.29 18.09
C GLU A 2 -30.56 -48.00 18.03
N LYS A 3 -29.71 -48.95 18.45
CA LYS A 3 -28.23 -48.82 18.37
C LYS A 3 -27.69 -48.72 16.93
N ARG A 4 -28.36 -49.31 15.94
CA ARG A 4 -27.96 -49.22 14.51
C ARG A 4 -28.26 -47.84 13.94
N HIS A 5 -29.33 -47.19 14.40
CA HIS A 5 -29.70 -45.85 13.96
C HIS A 5 -28.81 -44.78 14.59
N GLN A 6 -28.43 -44.93 15.86
CA GLN A 6 -27.46 -44.06 16.54
C GLN A 6 -26.06 -44.16 15.89
N GLY A 7 -25.61 -45.36 15.52
CA GLY A 7 -24.33 -45.55 14.83
C GLY A 7 -24.33 -44.95 13.42
N LEU A 8 -25.43 -45.08 12.67
CA LEU A 8 -25.58 -44.46 11.36
C LEU A 8 -25.60 -42.93 11.46
N PHE A 9 -26.26 -42.39 12.48
CA PHE A 9 -26.33 -40.95 12.72
C PHE A 9 -24.96 -40.36 13.08
N LEU A 10 -24.19 -41.03 13.95
CA LEU A 10 -22.81 -40.65 14.25
C LEU A 10 -21.90 -40.74 13.01
N LEU A 11 -22.04 -41.80 12.20
CA LEU A 11 -21.29 -41.95 10.95
C LEU A 11 -21.58 -40.79 10.00
N ILE A 12 -22.84 -40.37 9.86
CA ILE A 12 -23.24 -39.22 9.05
C ILE A 12 -22.59 -37.94 9.58
N ILE A 13 -22.60 -37.70 10.91
CA ILE A 13 -21.93 -36.54 11.53
C ILE A 13 -20.41 -36.57 11.32
N PHE A 14 -19.78 -37.74 11.31
CA PHE A 14 -18.35 -37.87 11.02
C PHE A 14 -18.02 -37.76 9.53
N LEU A 15 -18.97 -38.05 8.65
CA LEU A 15 -18.81 -37.93 7.19
C LEU A 15 -19.18 -36.53 6.68
N THR A 16 -19.98 -35.75 7.40
CA THR A 16 -20.35 -34.39 7.00
C THR A 16 -19.15 -33.45 6.78
N PRO A 17 -18.05 -33.47 7.56
CA PRO A 17 -16.87 -32.64 7.30
C PRO A 17 -16.07 -33.09 6.07
N LEU A 18 -16.20 -34.36 5.65
CA LEU A 18 -15.54 -34.91 4.46
C LEU A 18 -16.29 -34.59 3.16
N LEU A 19 -17.60 -34.32 3.27
CA LEU A 19 -18.49 -33.99 2.16
C LEU A 19 -18.87 -32.50 2.13
N ALA A 20 -18.59 -31.77 3.21
CA ALA A 20 -18.55 -30.33 3.14
C ALA A 20 -17.57 -29.97 2.02
N PRO A 21 -17.91 -29.03 1.11
CA PRO A 21 -16.89 -28.45 0.28
C PRO A 21 -15.77 -28.06 1.24
N THR A 22 -14.52 -28.43 0.92
CA THR A 22 -13.40 -27.78 1.57
C THR A 22 -13.76 -26.31 1.55
N VAL A 23 -13.89 -25.69 2.71
CA VAL A 23 -13.76 -24.24 2.73
C VAL A 23 -12.36 -24.07 2.19
N VAL A 24 -12.28 -23.85 0.89
CA VAL A 24 -11.14 -23.26 0.23
C VAL A 24 -11.17 -21.85 0.83
N ALA A 25 -10.74 -21.75 2.09
CA ALA A 25 -9.86 -20.67 2.41
C ALA A 25 -8.76 -20.88 1.39
N ASP A 26 -8.73 -20.02 0.38
CA ASP A 26 -7.54 -19.85 -0.45
C ASP A 26 -6.45 -19.47 0.55
N TRP A 27 -5.82 -20.49 1.14
CA TRP A 27 -4.65 -20.35 2.00
C TRP A 27 -3.41 -19.97 1.16
N ASP A 28 -3.58 -19.93 -0.17
CA ASP A 28 -2.57 -19.53 -1.14
C ASP A 28 -2.62 -18.03 -1.46
N ASP A 29 -3.73 -17.32 -1.16
CA ASP A 29 -3.86 -15.89 -1.46
C ASP A 29 -4.06 -15.07 -0.17
N ASP A 30 -3.42 -13.89 -0.09
CA ASP A 30 -3.44 -13.01 1.08
C ASP A 30 -4.80 -12.35 1.28
N ASN A 31 -5.73 -13.06 1.91
CA ASN A 31 -7.08 -12.58 2.17
C ASN A 31 -7.11 -11.23 2.92
N TRP A 32 -6.05 -10.84 3.65
CA TRP A 32 -6.04 -9.55 4.34
C TRP A 32 -5.91 -8.35 3.39
N LEU A 33 -5.31 -8.56 2.22
CA LEU A 33 -5.07 -7.54 1.20
C LEU A 33 -6.36 -6.94 0.62
N TRP A 34 -7.46 -7.69 0.57
CA TRP A 34 -8.74 -7.21 0.02
C TRP A 34 -9.94 -7.30 0.97
N ASN A 35 -9.72 -7.74 2.22
CA ASN A 35 -10.77 -7.79 3.23
C ASN A 35 -10.71 -6.59 4.20
N LEU A 36 -10.28 -6.78 5.45
CA LEU A 36 -10.37 -5.73 6.46
C LEU A 36 -9.18 -4.76 6.38
N ILE A 37 -7.97 -5.31 6.39
CA ILE A 37 -6.74 -4.53 6.59
C ILE A 37 -6.38 -3.74 5.34
N GLY A 38 -6.45 -4.38 4.17
CA GLY A 38 -6.12 -3.71 2.91
C GLY A 38 -6.93 -2.44 2.67
N PRO A 39 -8.27 -2.48 2.71
CA PRO A 39 -9.12 -1.31 2.59
C PRO A 39 -8.88 -0.24 3.66
N GLU A 40 -8.67 -0.61 4.93
CA GLU A 40 -8.34 0.36 5.99
C GLU A 40 -7.02 1.09 5.70
N ARG A 41 -5.99 0.36 5.27
CA ARG A 41 -4.69 0.95 4.89
C ARG A 41 -4.79 1.81 3.62
N LEU A 42 -5.58 1.40 2.63
CA LEU A 42 -5.85 2.20 1.43
C LEU A 42 -6.56 3.51 1.76
N GLU A 43 -7.59 3.46 2.62
CA GLU A 43 -8.32 4.65 3.05
C GLU A 43 -7.38 5.62 3.80
N HIS A 44 -6.47 5.09 4.60
CA HIS A 44 -5.43 5.87 5.27
C HIS A 44 -4.46 6.55 4.30
N GLY A 45 -4.18 5.92 3.16
CA GLY A 45 -3.35 6.49 2.08
C GLY A 45 -2.20 5.58 1.62
N ASP A 46 -2.13 4.34 2.11
CA ASP A 46 -1.10 3.40 1.66
C ASP A 46 -1.25 3.04 0.18
N GLU A 47 -0.14 2.53 -0.35
CA GLU A 47 -0.04 1.99 -1.70
C GLU A 47 0.27 0.50 -1.66
N PHE A 48 -0.41 -0.25 -2.51
CA PHE A 48 -0.03 -1.62 -2.85
C PHE A 48 0.69 -1.62 -4.20
N ALA A 49 1.95 -2.05 -4.17
CA ALA A 49 2.85 -2.16 -5.30
C ALA A 49 3.25 -3.63 -5.51
N CYS A 50 3.80 -3.94 -6.68
CA CYS A 50 4.19 -5.29 -7.03
C CYS A 50 5.62 -5.63 -6.61
N HIS A 51 5.84 -6.88 -6.20
CA HIS A 51 7.18 -7.42 -5.94
C HIS A 51 7.40 -8.82 -6.50
N GLY A 52 6.57 -9.23 -7.44
CA GLY A 52 6.65 -10.58 -8.02
C GLY A 52 6.04 -11.63 -7.10
N TYR A 53 6.57 -12.85 -7.18
CA TYR A 53 6.05 -14.03 -6.47
C TYR A 53 7.13 -14.54 -5.51
N GLU A 54 6.70 -14.99 -4.34
CA GLU A 54 7.59 -15.47 -3.28
C GLU A 54 8.58 -16.52 -3.82
N GLY A 55 9.87 -16.26 -3.64
CA GLY A 55 10.95 -17.19 -4.02
C GLY A 55 11.24 -17.28 -5.52
N ILE A 56 10.63 -16.44 -6.37
CA ILE A 56 10.90 -16.41 -7.82
C ILE A 56 11.61 -15.11 -8.20
N ASP A 57 12.80 -15.25 -8.79
CA ASP A 57 13.55 -14.14 -9.34
C ASP A 57 12.95 -13.67 -10.68
N ILE A 58 12.58 -12.39 -10.75
CA ILE A 58 11.98 -11.77 -11.93
C ILE A 58 12.92 -11.72 -13.14
N ASN A 59 14.24 -11.71 -12.93
CA ASN A 59 15.22 -11.79 -14.02
C ASN A 59 15.23 -13.20 -14.64
N SER A 60 14.93 -14.22 -13.84
CA SER A 60 14.84 -15.60 -14.30
C SER A 60 13.50 -15.90 -14.97
N ASP A 61 12.40 -15.31 -14.48
CA ASP A 61 11.06 -15.45 -15.06
C ASP A 61 10.31 -14.11 -15.13
N ASN A 62 10.42 -13.44 -16.28
CA ASN A 62 9.74 -12.17 -16.51
C ASN A 62 8.20 -12.27 -16.56
N SER A 63 7.63 -13.46 -16.75
CA SER A 63 6.17 -13.63 -16.85
C SER A 63 5.48 -13.27 -15.53
N ILE A 64 6.22 -13.34 -14.42
CA ILE A 64 5.78 -12.97 -13.07
C ILE A 64 5.44 -11.49 -12.96
N ILE A 65 6.09 -10.60 -13.72
CA ILE A 65 5.83 -9.15 -13.68
C ILE A 65 4.37 -8.84 -14.01
N SER A 66 3.91 -9.33 -15.17
CA SER A 66 2.52 -9.16 -15.61
C SER A 66 1.53 -9.93 -14.72
N SER A 67 1.96 -11.07 -14.18
CA SER A 67 1.14 -11.92 -13.31
C SER A 67 0.92 -11.29 -11.94
N CYS A 68 1.91 -10.59 -11.39
CA CYS A 68 1.77 -9.80 -10.17
C CYS A 68 0.78 -8.67 -10.39
N LYS A 69 0.92 -7.89 -11.47
CA LYS A 69 -0.01 -6.79 -11.77
C LYS A 69 -1.45 -7.28 -11.87
N LYS A 70 -1.65 -8.41 -12.56
CA LYS A 70 -2.95 -9.06 -12.67
C LYS A 70 -3.49 -9.54 -11.33
N TYR A 71 -2.64 -10.12 -10.48
CA TYR A 71 -3.02 -10.53 -9.14
C TYR A 71 -3.49 -9.34 -8.33
N LEU A 72 -2.69 -8.27 -8.25
CA LEU A 72 -3.00 -7.11 -7.41
C LEU A 72 -4.28 -6.40 -7.88
N ASN A 73 -4.34 -6.03 -9.17
CA ASN A 73 -5.50 -5.34 -9.76
C ASN A 73 -6.78 -6.20 -9.76
N GLY A 74 -6.64 -7.53 -9.64
CA GLY A 74 -7.77 -8.46 -9.57
C GLY A 74 -8.40 -8.55 -8.18
N HIS A 75 -7.69 -8.14 -7.13
CA HIS A 75 -8.12 -8.29 -5.74
C HIS A 75 -8.37 -6.96 -5.03
N THR A 76 -7.57 -5.92 -5.30
CA THR A 76 -7.68 -4.63 -4.61
C THR A 76 -7.25 -3.47 -5.51
N ASN A 77 -7.58 -2.25 -5.10
CA ASN A 77 -7.01 -1.06 -5.70
C ASN A 77 -5.57 -0.87 -5.21
N SER A 78 -4.68 -0.37 -6.05
CA SER A 78 -3.32 -0.06 -5.62
C SER A 78 -3.21 1.19 -4.76
N SER A 79 -4.15 2.13 -4.86
CA SER A 79 -4.21 3.32 -4.01
C SER A 79 -5.66 3.81 -3.92
N ARG A 80 -5.97 4.64 -2.92
CA ARG A 80 -7.23 5.42 -2.91
C ARG A 80 -7.36 6.34 -4.13
N TRP A 81 -6.25 6.67 -4.79
CA TRP A 81 -6.22 7.52 -5.98
C TRP A 81 -6.42 6.76 -7.30
N GLY A 82 -6.27 5.45 -7.31
CA GLY A 82 -6.41 4.66 -8.53
C GLY A 82 -6.24 3.16 -8.32
N ALA A 83 -6.93 2.39 -9.15
CA ALA A 83 -6.97 0.93 -9.03
C ALA A 83 -5.70 0.26 -9.58
N GLU A 84 -5.05 0.86 -10.57
CA GLU A 84 -3.96 0.21 -11.30
C GLU A 84 -2.64 0.23 -10.53
N ALA A 85 -1.97 -0.92 -10.44
CA ALA A 85 -0.59 -1.00 -9.94
C ALA A 85 0.40 -0.34 -10.92
N ILE A 86 1.07 0.72 -10.45
CA ILE A 86 2.05 1.49 -11.23
C ILE A 86 3.48 1.34 -10.74
N SER A 87 3.66 0.75 -9.56
CA SER A 87 4.95 0.61 -8.88
C SER A 87 5.39 -0.85 -8.80
N PHE A 88 6.68 -1.08 -8.99
CA PHE A 88 7.32 -2.39 -8.86
C PHE A 88 8.63 -2.30 -8.07
N GLY A 89 8.74 -3.06 -6.97
CA GLY A 89 10.01 -3.22 -6.24
C GLY A 89 10.90 -4.22 -6.96
N VAL A 90 12.13 -3.84 -7.28
CA VAL A 90 13.07 -4.65 -8.07
C VAL A 90 14.35 -4.95 -7.29
N PRO A 91 15.06 -6.06 -7.62
CA PRO A 91 16.38 -6.30 -7.08
C PRO A 91 17.39 -5.23 -7.54
N ASN A 92 18.59 -5.30 -6.97
CA ASN A 92 19.66 -4.34 -7.23
C ASN A 92 20.10 -4.24 -8.70
N GLU A 93 19.96 -5.33 -9.45
CA GLU A 93 20.28 -5.43 -10.87
C GLU A 93 19.12 -6.10 -11.62
N ILE A 94 18.73 -5.51 -12.75
CA ILE A 94 17.75 -6.07 -13.67
C ILE A 94 18.31 -6.10 -15.09
N ASP A 95 17.97 -7.15 -15.84
CA ASP A 95 18.40 -7.29 -17.23
C ASP A 95 17.47 -6.58 -18.24
N GLU A 96 17.92 -6.45 -19.50
CA GLU A 96 17.18 -5.74 -20.55
C GLU A 96 15.81 -6.40 -20.85
N SER A 97 15.73 -7.73 -20.73
CA SER A 97 14.47 -8.47 -20.88
C SER A 97 13.47 -8.14 -19.76
N THR A 98 13.96 -7.98 -18.54
CA THR A 98 13.17 -7.57 -17.36
C THR A 98 12.67 -6.14 -17.51
N ILE A 99 13.54 -5.21 -17.90
CA ILE A 99 13.16 -3.82 -18.21
C ILE A 99 12.08 -3.78 -19.29
N THR A 100 12.25 -4.54 -20.37
CA THR A 100 11.27 -4.62 -21.46
C THR A 100 9.92 -5.13 -20.95
N SER A 101 9.93 -6.12 -20.07
CA SER A 101 8.71 -6.72 -19.50
C SER A 101 8.01 -5.80 -18.49
N LEU A 102 8.76 -5.03 -17.71
CA LEU A 102 8.24 -3.98 -16.81
C LEU A 102 7.54 -2.88 -17.62
N LYS A 103 8.18 -2.38 -18.67
CA LYS A 103 7.59 -1.38 -19.59
C LYS A 103 6.35 -1.92 -20.30
N ALA A 104 6.41 -3.14 -20.83
CA ALA A 104 5.27 -3.77 -21.51
C ALA A 104 4.07 -4.01 -20.57
N SER A 105 4.31 -4.09 -19.26
CA SER A 105 3.27 -4.21 -18.23
C SER A 105 2.77 -2.84 -17.72
N ASN A 106 3.21 -1.73 -18.32
CA ASN A 106 2.88 -0.36 -17.94
C ASN A 106 3.19 -0.04 -16.47
N PHE A 107 4.30 -0.54 -15.93
CA PHE A 107 4.84 0.01 -14.68
C PHE A 107 5.48 1.37 -14.99
N LEU A 108 5.32 2.32 -14.08
CA LEU A 108 5.86 3.68 -14.21
C LEU A 108 7.01 3.91 -13.23
N ILE A 109 6.92 3.27 -12.06
CA ILE A 109 7.83 3.46 -10.94
C ILE A 109 8.54 2.14 -10.64
N LEU A 110 9.87 2.20 -10.58
CA LEU A 110 10.72 1.15 -10.06
C LEU A 110 11.34 1.63 -8.76
N GLY A 111 11.50 0.77 -7.78
CA GLY A 111 12.15 1.19 -6.56
C GLY A 111 12.83 0.08 -5.78
N ASP A 112 13.28 0.47 -4.60
CA ASP A 112 14.13 -0.26 -3.65
C ASP A 112 15.64 -0.18 -3.96
N ASP A 113 16.25 -1.29 -4.38
CA ASP A 113 17.71 -1.45 -4.35
C ASP A 113 18.38 -1.20 -5.71
N LEU A 114 17.60 -0.77 -6.70
CA LEU A 114 18.08 -0.59 -8.08
C LEU A 114 19.20 0.45 -8.16
N ALA A 115 20.40 -0.01 -8.53
CA ALA A 115 21.60 0.82 -8.55
C ALA A 115 21.65 1.80 -9.74
N SER A 116 20.89 1.52 -10.80
CA SER A 116 20.95 2.25 -12.08
C SER A 116 19.62 2.91 -12.44
N GLU A 117 19.71 4.08 -13.05
CA GLU A 117 18.55 4.69 -13.72
C GLU A 117 18.09 3.81 -14.89
N VAL A 118 16.78 3.82 -15.13
CA VAL A 118 16.15 3.13 -16.25
C VAL A 118 15.41 4.16 -17.08
N ASP A 119 15.78 4.25 -18.36
CA ASP A 119 15.17 5.23 -19.26
C ASP A 119 13.65 5.08 -19.32
N GLU A 120 12.94 6.21 -19.36
CA GLU A 120 11.47 6.31 -19.37
C GLU A 120 10.76 5.74 -18.12
N MET A 121 11.47 5.41 -17.05
CA MET A 121 10.88 4.95 -15.78
C MET A 121 11.36 5.82 -14.62
N PHE A 122 10.49 6.02 -13.63
CA PHE A 122 10.85 6.75 -12.42
C PHE A 122 11.47 5.80 -11.42
N VAL A 123 12.75 6.01 -11.07
CA VAL A 123 13.47 5.14 -10.13
C VAL A 123 13.54 5.78 -8.75
N ILE A 124 13.03 5.09 -7.73
CA ILE A 124 13.10 5.51 -6.33
C ILE A 124 14.11 4.64 -5.58
N GLN A 125 15.21 5.26 -5.15
CA GLN A 125 16.24 4.56 -4.40
C GLN A 125 15.93 4.53 -2.90
N ARG A 126 16.30 3.43 -2.25
CA ARG A 126 16.34 3.34 -0.79
C ARG A 126 17.44 4.23 -0.23
N ASN A 127 17.07 5.43 0.22
CA ASN A 127 17.98 6.44 0.76
C ASN A 127 17.75 6.76 2.25
N GLY A 128 16.67 6.24 2.86
CA GLY A 128 16.32 6.47 4.26
C GLY A 128 16.86 5.42 5.24
N GLY A 129 17.55 4.39 4.76
CA GLY A 129 17.99 3.26 5.58
C GLY A 129 16.83 2.31 5.90
N SER A 130 16.76 1.82 7.13
CA SER A 130 15.77 0.83 7.59
C SER A 130 15.15 1.26 8.93
N ILE A 131 13.92 0.85 9.23
CA ILE A 131 13.32 0.98 10.58
C ILE A 131 13.43 -0.30 11.42
N GLU A 132 14.26 -1.25 11.01
CA GLU A 132 14.51 -2.47 11.77
C GLU A 132 15.49 -2.22 12.92
N LYS A 133 15.28 -2.96 14.02
CA LYS A 133 16.07 -2.82 15.23
C LYS A 133 17.56 -3.09 14.98
N ASN A 134 18.40 -2.14 15.39
CA ASN A 134 19.86 -2.12 15.16
C ASN A 134 20.30 -1.86 13.71
N ALA A 135 19.38 -1.65 12.76
CA ALA A 135 19.68 -1.22 11.40
C ALA A 135 19.34 0.26 11.18
N ALA A 136 18.44 0.82 12.00
CA ALA A 136 18.00 2.20 11.88
C ALA A 136 19.11 3.24 12.10
N ASN A 137 19.05 4.29 11.27
CA ASN A 137 20.01 5.40 11.30
C ASN A 137 19.24 6.73 11.33
N ILE A 138 18.98 7.22 12.55
CA ILE A 138 18.26 8.49 12.76
C ILE A 138 19.01 9.66 12.13
N THR A 139 20.35 9.67 12.16
CA THR A 139 21.15 10.74 11.53
C THR A 139 20.92 10.81 10.02
N LEU A 140 20.74 9.65 9.37
CA LEU A 140 20.41 9.61 7.94
C LEU A 140 19.02 10.18 7.68
N LEU A 141 18.03 9.78 8.49
CA LEU A 141 16.66 10.28 8.41
C LEU A 141 16.56 11.79 8.66
N ASP A 142 17.40 12.34 9.55
CA ASP A 142 17.47 13.78 9.86
C ASP A 142 18.20 14.61 8.78
N SER A 143 18.93 13.95 7.88
CA SER A 143 19.76 14.62 6.87
C SER A 143 19.07 14.85 5.53
N ALA A 144 17.76 14.60 5.45
CA ALA A 144 16.98 14.74 4.23
C ALA A 144 17.00 16.18 3.69
N GLU A 145 17.12 16.33 2.38
CA GLU A 145 17.09 17.64 1.72
C GLU A 145 15.65 18.14 1.59
N LYS A 146 15.45 19.47 1.52
CA LYS A 146 14.13 20.04 1.27
C LYS A 146 13.64 19.57 -0.12
N ASP A 147 12.34 19.28 -0.22
CA ASP A 147 11.67 18.86 -1.45
C ASP A 147 12.20 17.52 -2.02
N SER A 148 12.77 16.68 -1.16
CA SER A 148 13.20 15.32 -1.51
C SER A 148 12.23 14.24 -1.00
N LEU A 149 12.41 13.00 -1.46
CA LEU A 149 11.73 11.82 -0.92
C LEU A 149 12.72 10.97 -0.14
N VAL A 150 12.37 10.63 1.09
CA VAL A 150 13.06 9.65 1.94
C VAL A 150 12.30 8.33 1.86
N SER A 151 12.93 7.32 1.26
CA SER A 151 12.39 5.96 1.13
C SER A 151 13.08 5.04 2.14
N VAL A 152 12.32 4.60 3.15
CA VAL A 152 12.84 3.82 4.28
C VAL A 152 12.39 2.36 4.17
N TYR A 153 13.29 1.44 4.43
CA TYR A 153 13.04 0.00 4.31
C TYR A 153 12.41 -0.60 5.57
N TRP A 154 11.48 -1.53 5.36
CA TRP A 154 10.87 -2.37 6.37
C TRP A 154 10.62 -3.78 5.83
N GLU A 155 11.07 -4.80 6.55
CA GLU A 155 10.70 -6.19 6.31
C GLU A 155 10.21 -6.77 7.64
N ALA A 156 8.98 -7.30 7.68
CA ALA A 156 8.42 -7.81 8.94
C ALA A 156 8.97 -9.19 9.30
N ARG A 157 9.44 -9.97 8.32
CA ARG A 157 9.91 -11.34 8.52
C ARG A 157 11.04 -11.68 7.57
N ILE A 158 12.07 -12.33 8.13
CA ILE A 158 13.14 -12.95 7.34
C ILE A 158 13.07 -14.46 7.62
N TYR A 159 12.69 -15.23 6.61
CA TYR A 159 12.27 -16.62 6.78
C TYR A 159 11.15 -16.72 7.85
N ASP A 160 11.29 -17.62 8.83
CA ASP A 160 10.29 -17.79 9.89
C ASP A 160 10.40 -16.75 11.03
N LEU A 161 11.40 -15.87 11.02
CA LEU A 161 11.71 -14.99 12.14
C LEU A 161 11.02 -13.63 11.97
N LYS A 162 10.20 -13.25 12.96
CA LYS A 162 9.67 -11.87 13.06
C LYS A 162 10.83 -10.89 13.32
N VAL A 163 10.98 -9.93 12.42
CA VAL A 163 11.90 -8.80 12.57
C VAL A 163 11.30 -7.81 13.57
N ARG A 164 12.17 -7.20 14.39
CA ARG A 164 11.75 -6.22 15.38
C ARG A 164 11.95 -4.83 14.82
N GLU A 165 10.99 -3.96 15.09
CA GLU A 165 11.01 -2.55 14.79
C GLU A 165 11.93 -1.75 15.74
N ASP A 166 12.53 -0.68 15.21
CA ASP A 166 13.25 0.32 15.98
C ASP A 166 12.28 1.43 16.40
N LYS A 167 11.68 1.28 17.59
CA LYS A 167 10.70 2.25 18.11
C LYS A 167 11.23 3.69 18.15
N PRO A 168 12.48 3.96 18.58
CA PRO A 168 13.03 5.31 18.50
C PRO A 168 13.04 5.90 17.09
N ALA A 169 13.34 5.10 16.05
CA ALA A 169 13.30 5.58 14.66
C ALA A 169 11.87 5.88 14.19
N ILE A 170 10.90 5.04 14.55
CA ILE A 170 9.47 5.27 14.25
C ILE A 170 8.98 6.54 14.95
N GLU A 171 9.21 6.66 16.26
CA GLU A 171 8.84 7.84 17.05
C GLU A 171 9.51 9.11 16.49
N PHE A 172 10.74 9.02 15.99
CA PHE A 172 11.41 10.13 15.33
C PHE A 172 10.65 10.57 14.07
N LEU A 173 10.28 9.64 13.17
CA LEU A 173 9.54 9.95 11.94
C LEU A 173 8.14 10.51 12.21
N GLU A 174 7.43 9.97 13.20
CA GLU A 174 6.08 10.44 13.57
C GLU A 174 6.07 11.88 14.12
N ASN A 175 7.18 12.33 14.72
CA ASN A 175 7.30 13.64 15.33
C ASN A 175 7.89 14.73 14.40
N GLN A 176 8.23 14.41 13.15
CA GLN A 176 8.75 15.40 12.19
C GLN A 176 7.64 16.10 11.38
N ASP A 177 7.86 17.36 11.00
CA ASP A 177 6.98 18.11 10.10
C ASP A 177 7.28 17.78 8.63
N VAL A 178 6.91 16.54 8.25
CA VAL A 178 7.16 15.94 6.93
C VAL A 178 5.86 15.42 6.32
N TRP A 179 5.85 15.25 5.00
CA TRP A 179 4.74 14.66 4.27
C TRP A 179 4.86 13.14 4.32
N TYR A 180 3.87 12.45 4.90
CA TYR A 180 3.75 11.00 4.77
C TYR A 180 3.10 10.69 3.43
N THR A 181 3.82 9.93 2.60
CA THR A 181 3.45 9.67 1.21
C THR A 181 3.84 8.26 0.80
N THR A 182 3.53 7.92 -0.44
CA THR A 182 3.90 6.66 -1.08
C THR A 182 4.65 6.95 -2.38
N TRP A 183 5.26 5.94 -3.00
CA TRP A 183 5.94 6.09 -4.29
C TRP A 183 5.04 6.69 -5.37
N GLY A 184 3.86 6.13 -5.55
CA GLY A 184 2.89 6.57 -6.54
C GLY A 184 2.27 7.93 -6.22
N GLU A 185 2.03 8.24 -4.94
CA GLU A 185 1.51 9.55 -4.54
C GLU A 185 2.57 10.65 -4.76
N TRP A 186 3.82 10.42 -4.37
CA TRP A 186 4.94 11.32 -4.63
C TRP A 186 5.12 11.62 -6.13
N TYR A 187 5.15 10.58 -6.95
CA TYR A 187 5.35 10.70 -8.40
C TYR A 187 4.22 11.50 -9.08
N ASN A 188 2.96 11.15 -8.81
CA ASN A 188 1.82 11.78 -9.47
C ASN A 188 1.48 13.15 -8.91
N HIS A 189 1.80 13.44 -7.63
CA HIS A 189 1.62 14.77 -7.05
C HIS A 189 2.44 15.82 -7.79
N GLN A 190 3.70 15.53 -8.13
CA GLN A 190 4.55 16.47 -8.86
C GLN A 190 4.02 16.75 -10.26
N ILE A 191 3.56 15.72 -10.96
CA ILE A 191 2.94 15.84 -12.29
C ILE A 191 1.68 16.71 -12.19
N SER A 192 0.81 16.39 -11.24
CA SER A 192 -0.44 17.11 -11.02
C SER A 192 -0.19 18.57 -10.66
N SER A 193 0.76 18.84 -9.76
CA SER A 193 1.19 20.19 -9.40
C SER A 193 1.63 21.01 -10.61
N ALA A 194 2.41 20.41 -11.51
CA ALA A 194 2.89 21.07 -12.73
C ALA A 194 1.80 21.31 -13.79
N LEU A 195 0.72 20.52 -13.77
CA LEU A 195 -0.40 20.63 -14.71
C LEU A 195 -1.50 21.59 -14.23
N ILE A 196 -1.43 22.10 -13.00
CA ILE A 196 -2.40 23.07 -12.50
C ILE A 196 -2.33 24.35 -13.33
N THR A 197 -3.50 24.77 -13.82
CA THR A 197 -3.67 25.99 -14.59
C THR A 197 -4.40 27.04 -13.77
N SER A 198 -4.22 28.31 -14.13
CA SER A 198 -4.93 29.39 -13.44
C SER A 198 -5.24 30.56 -14.36
N THR A 199 -6.39 31.18 -14.12
CA THR A 199 -6.86 32.35 -14.88
C THR A 199 -7.29 33.45 -13.92
N LYS A 200 -6.67 34.62 -14.04
CA LYS A 200 -6.97 35.78 -13.19
C LYS A 200 -8.03 36.68 -13.83
N ASN A 201 -8.99 37.11 -13.01
CA ASN A 201 -10.00 38.12 -13.36
C ASN A 201 -10.12 39.17 -12.24
N ASN A 202 -9.54 40.35 -12.43
CA ASN A 202 -9.50 41.43 -11.43
C ASN A 202 -8.97 40.95 -10.05
N ASN A 203 -9.86 40.88 -9.05
CA ASN A 203 -9.57 40.48 -7.68
C ASN A 203 -9.83 38.98 -7.44
N SER A 204 -10.19 38.20 -8.46
CA SER A 204 -10.41 36.76 -8.34
C SER A 204 -9.47 35.98 -9.25
N ILE A 205 -9.20 34.73 -8.87
CA ILE A 205 -8.48 33.76 -9.69
C ILE A 205 -9.24 32.44 -9.70
N SER A 206 -9.38 31.85 -10.88
CA SER A 206 -9.77 30.44 -11.03
C SER A 206 -8.51 29.60 -11.10
N VAL A 207 -8.47 28.50 -10.37
CA VAL A 207 -7.40 27.51 -10.44
C VAL A 207 -8.05 26.17 -10.75
N SER A 208 -7.52 25.46 -11.74
CA SER A 208 -8.13 24.23 -12.24
C SER A 208 -7.07 23.19 -12.54
N LEU A 209 -7.40 21.93 -12.27
CA LEU A 209 -6.60 20.78 -12.67
C LEU A 209 -7.46 19.88 -13.55
N GLU A 210 -7.15 19.80 -14.84
CA GLU A 210 -7.91 18.93 -15.75
C GLU A 210 -7.61 17.46 -15.47
N LYS A 211 -8.62 16.60 -15.66
CA LYS A 211 -8.44 15.15 -15.56
C LYS A 211 -7.71 14.64 -16.79
N ASP A 212 -6.55 14.01 -16.60
CA ASP A 212 -5.82 13.33 -17.67
C ASP A 212 -6.24 11.85 -17.75
N SER A 213 -6.81 11.45 -18.88
CA SER A 213 -7.18 10.05 -19.12
C SER A 213 -5.97 9.10 -19.26
N ASN A 214 -4.76 9.66 -19.42
CA ASN A 214 -3.53 8.88 -19.55
C ASN A 214 -2.85 8.63 -18.19
N THR A 215 -3.23 9.34 -17.14
CA THR A 215 -2.73 9.07 -15.79
C THR A 215 -3.60 8.02 -15.11
N PRO A 216 -3.02 6.93 -14.59
CA PRO A 216 -3.79 5.85 -13.97
C PRO A 216 -4.44 6.27 -12.64
N TRP A 217 -3.90 7.30 -11.97
CA TRP A 217 -4.32 7.76 -10.65
C TRP A 217 -4.71 9.23 -10.67
N ASP A 218 -5.78 9.59 -9.96
CA ASP A 218 -6.27 10.96 -9.80
C ASP A 218 -5.66 11.62 -8.54
N VAL A 219 -4.33 11.74 -8.48
CA VAL A 219 -3.62 12.30 -7.31
C VAL A 219 -3.73 13.83 -7.28
N PRO A 220 -4.06 14.47 -6.14
CA PRO A 220 -4.07 15.92 -6.02
C PRO A 220 -2.69 16.57 -6.27
N GLY A 221 -2.68 17.75 -6.88
CA GLY A 221 -1.50 18.60 -7.02
C GLY A 221 -1.55 19.81 -6.09
N SER A 222 -0.39 20.40 -5.78
CA SER A 222 -0.27 21.60 -4.94
C SER A 222 0.42 22.75 -5.67
N ILE A 223 -0.08 23.98 -5.49
CA ILE A 223 0.60 25.20 -5.91
C ILE A 223 0.75 26.17 -4.73
N PHE A 224 1.78 27.01 -4.81
CA PHE A 224 1.93 28.20 -4.01
C PHE A 224 1.55 29.42 -4.85
N ILE A 225 0.72 30.29 -4.28
CA ILE A 225 0.30 31.57 -4.87
C ILE A 225 0.88 32.69 -3.99
N GLU A 226 1.94 33.32 -4.48
CA GLU A 226 2.54 34.49 -3.84
C GLU A 226 1.67 35.72 -4.09
N THR A 227 1.27 36.39 -3.02
CA THR A 227 0.45 37.60 -3.09
C THR A 227 0.58 38.44 -1.83
N SER A 228 0.46 39.77 -1.99
CA SER A 228 0.34 40.70 -0.87
C SER A 228 -1.11 40.98 -0.44
N SER A 229 -2.08 40.43 -1.19
CA SER A 229 -3.51 40.58 -0.93
C SER A 229 -4.00 39.65 0.17
N SER A 230 -5.04 40.06 0.89
CA SER A 230 -5.74 39.15 1.80
C SER A 230 -6.78 38.33 1.05
N VAL A 231 -6.83 37.03 1.34
CA VAL A 231 -7.87 36.12 0.83
C VAL A 231 -9.18 36.43 1.54
N LEU A 232 -10.25 36.67 0.76
CA LEU A 232 -11.62 36.86 1.25
C LEU A 232 -12.39 35.55 1.31
N SER A 233 -12.30 34.74 0.25
CA SER A 233 -12.94 33.42 0.17
C SER A 233 -12.22 32.51 -0.80
N VAL A 234 -12.34 31.20 -0.57
CA VAL A 234 -11.94 30.14 -1.48
C VAL A 234 -13.10 29.19 -1.58
N ASN A 235 -13.67 29.05 -2.77
CA ASN A 235 -14.85 28.23 -2.99
C ASN A 235 -14.60 27.22 -4.11
N ASP A 236 -15.26 26.07 -4.04
CA ASP A 236 -15.33 25.10 -5.13
C ASP A 236 -16.30 25.55 -6.25
N GLU A 237 -16.39 24.75 -7.32
CA GLU A 237 -17.31 24.96 -8.43
C GLU A 237 -18.79 25.05 -8.03
N SER A 238 -19.17 24.47 -6.88
CA SER A 238 -20.54 24.51 -6.34
C SER A 238 -20.82 25.79 -5.55
N GLY A 239 -19.79 26.62 -5.31
CA GLY A 239 -19.85 27.79 -4.45
C GLY A 239 -19.75 27.48 -2.96
N SER A 240 -19.37 26.26 -2.59
CA SER A 240 -19.15 25.85 -1.20
C SER A 240 -17.73 26.21 -0.77
N SER A 241 -17.56 26.55 0.52
CA SER A 241 -16.24 26.89 1.06
C SER A 241 -15.27 25.72 0.92
N TYR A 242 -14.12 25.97 0.31
CA TYR A 242 -13.07 24.97 0.15
C TYR A 242 -12.40 24.65 1.51
N PRO A 243 -12.01 23.39 1.77
CA PRO A 243 -11.48 22.97 3.07
C PRO A 243 -10.20 23.71 3.49
N LEU A 244 -10.09 24.05 4.78
CA LEU A 244 -8.87 24.64 5.35
C LEU A 244 -7.88 23.54 5.77
N LEU A 245 -6.64 23.66 5.31
CA LEU A 245 -5.53 22.80 5.74
C LEU A 245 -4.88 23.35 7.00
N GLN A 246 -4.61 22.46 7.95
CA GLN A 246 -3.76 22.77 9.10
C GLN A 246 -2.29 22.64 8.71
N GLU A 247 -1.41 23.39 9.36
CA GLU A 247 0.04 23.34 9.13
C GLU A 247 0.62 21.92 9.35
N ASN A 248 0.11 21.21 10.35
CA ASN A 248 0.52 19.84 10.69
C ASN A 248 -0.26 18.76 9.93
N THR A 249 -0.98 19.10 8.85
CA THR A 249 -1.61 18.08 8.00
C THR A 249 -0.52 17.40 7.18
N LYS A 250 -0.22 16.14 7.49
CA LYS A 250 0.90 15.38 6.90
C LYS A 250 0.49 14.37 5.84
N ILE A 251 -0.80 14.10 5.66
CA ILE A 251 -1.34 13.17 4.65
C ILE A 251 -2.01 14.00 3.57
N LEU A 252 -1.75 13.68 2.30
CA LEU A 252 -2.28 14.43 1.17
C LEU A 252 -3.80 14.49 1.20
N GLN A 253 -4.34 15.70 1.10
CA GLN A 253 -5.77 15.95 0.98
C GLN A 253 -6.02 17.31 0.33
N ASN A 254 -7.19 17.48 -0.26
CA ASN A 254 -7.63 18.74 -0.84
C ASN A 254 -7.82 19.81 0.24
N GLY A 255 -7.49 21.04 -0.11
CA GLY A 255 -7.73 22.19 0.74
C GLY A 255 -6.75 23.32 0.47
N TRP A 256 -6.82 24.35 1.30
CA TRP A 256 -5.96 25.52 1.19
C TRP A 256 -5.54 26.04 2.55
N ARG A 257 -4.42 26.76 2.60
CA ARG A 257 -4.02 27.50 3.80
C ARG A 257 -3.30 28.79 3.43
N LYS A 258 -3.43 29.78 4.30
CA LYS A 258 -2.65 31.01 4.21
C LYS A 258 -1.26 30.80 4.81
N ILE A 259 -0.24 31.37 4.17
CA ILE A 259 1.12 31.49 4.68
C ILE A 259 1.56 32.96 4.67
N GLU A 260 2.72 33.28 5.25
CA GLU A 260 3.17 34.67 5.36
C GLU A 260 3.30 35.39 4.00
N SER A 261 3.77 34.68 2.98
CA SER A 261 4.01 35.20 1.63
C SER A 261 2.85 35.01 0.64
N GLY A 262 1.73 34.40 1.06
CA GLY A 262 0.61 34.13 0.17
C GLY A 262 -0.30 33.00 0.65
N LEU A 263 -0.62 32.06 -0.23
CA LEU A 263 -1.38 30.86 0.13
C LEU A 263 -0.90 29.63 -0.63
N ILE A 264 -1.17 28.47 -0.04
CA ILE A 264 -0.99 27.15 -0.65
C ILE A 264 -2.36 26.58 -0.93
N ILE A 265 -2.49 25.90 -2.07
CA ILE A 265 -3.72 25.19 -2.41
C ILE A 265 -3.40 23.83 -3.03
N THR A 266 -4.18 22.83 -2.62
CA THR A 266 -4.13 21.47 -3.09
C THR A 266 -5.48 21.10 -3.70
N ILE A 267 -5.46 20.60 -4.94
CA ILE A 267 -6.65 20.38 -5.76
C ILE A 267 -6.57 19.04 -6.50
N SER A 268 -7.69 18.33 -6.60
CA SER A 268 -7.78 17.04 -7.31
C SER A 268 -7.96 17.24 -8.83
N PRO A 269 -7.53 16.26 -9.64
CA PRO A 269 -7.89 16.22 -11.05
C PRO A 269 -9.41 16.21 -11.27
N GLY A 270 -9.88 17.14 -12.10
CA GLY A 270 -11.29 17.39 -12.39
C GLY A 270 -11.90 18.58 -11.65
N ASP A 271 -11.21 19.15 -10.65
CA ASP A 271 -11.74 20.24 -9.84
C ASP A 271 -11.35 21.63 -10.41
N ASP A 272 -12.24 22.60 -10.16
CA ASP A 272 -12.01 24.05 -10.36
C ASP A 272 -12.37 24.78 -9.07
N ILE A 273 -11.54 25.74 -8.69
CA ILE A 273 -11.70 26.55 -7.49
C ILE A 273 -11.61 28.03 -7.81
N GLN A 274 -12.42 28.82 -7.09
CA GLN A 274 -12.42 30.26 -7.20
C GLN A 274 -11.92 30.88 -5.91
N ILE A 275 -10.85 31.68 -6.01
CA ILE A 275 -10.26 32.43 -4.90
C ILE A 275 -10.57 33.91 -5.12
N GLU A 276 -11.10 34.58 -4.10
CA GLU A 276 -11.35 36.03 -4.09
C GLU A 276 -10.39 36.74 -3.13
N PHE A 277 -9.84 37.86 -3.58
CA PHE A 277 -8.92 38.71 -2.83
C PHE A 277 -9.53 40.08 -2.53
N ASP A 278 -9.04 40.73 -1.47
CA ASP A 278 -9.47 42.06 -1.05
C ASP A 278 -9.13 43.18 -2.05
N ASN A 279 -8.02 43.03 -2.77
CA ASN A 279 -7.56 43.98 -3.78
C ASN A 279 -6.92 43.26 -4.98
N ASN A 280 -6.73 44.01 -6.07
CA ASN A 280 -6.03 43.52 -7.25
C ASN A 280 -4.51 43.69 -7.05
N SER A 281 -3.77 42.60 -6.91
CA SER A 281 -2.31 42.59 -6.79
C SER A 281 -1.66 41.66 -7.83
N SER A 282 -0.35 41.80 -8.04
CA SER A 282 0.40 40.82 -8.82
C SER A 282 0.40 39.47 -8.10
N LEU A 283 0.14 38.39 -8.85
CA LEU A 283 0.18 37.02 -8.36
C LEU A 283 1.31 36.28 -9.07
N LEU A 284 2.15 35.58 -8.31
CA LEU A 284 3.10 34.61 -8.84
C LEU A 284 2.66 33.22 -8.40
N ILE A 285 2.63 32.27 -9.31
CA ILE A 285 2.13 30.92 -9.04
C ILE A 285 3.24 29.94 -9.39
N SER A 286 3.55 29.05 -8.45
CA SER A 286 4.57 28.02 -8.62
C SER A 286 4.05 26.68 -8.14
N PRO A 287 4.26 25.59 -8.91
CA PRO A 287 3.99 24.24 -8.43
C PRO A 287 4.86 23.90 -7.23
N LEU A 288 4.32 23.13 -6.30
CA LEU A 288 5.05 22.61 -5.15
C LEU A 288 5.42 21.15 -5.40
N GLN A 289 6.64 20.76 -5.00
CA GLN A 289 7.05 19.35 -5.03
C GLN A 289 6.50 18.57 -3.84
N THR A 290 6.32 19.25 -2.70
CA THR A 290 5.84 18.67 -1.45
C THR A 290 4.42 19.11 -1.14
N PHE A 291 3.64 18.21 -0.54
CA PHE A 291 2.33 18.56 0.00
C PHE A 291 2.47 19.56 1.14
N ASN A 292 1.58 20.55 1.16
CA ASN A 292 1.42 21.51 2.27
C ASN A 292 2.69 22.33 2.61
N ASP A 293 3.67 22.41 1.70
CA ASP A 293 5.03 23.00 1.94
C ASP A 293 5.73 22.36 3.15
N LEU A 294 5.46 21.07 3.39
CA LEU A 294 6.21 20.27 4.33
C LEU A 294 7.63 20.05 3.81
N HIS A 295 8.59 19.86 4.71
CA HIS A 295 10.00 19.92 4.33
C HIS A 295 10.38 18.89 3.24
N HIS A 296 9.96 17.65 3.40
CA HIS A 296 10.27 16.54 2.49
C HIS A 296 9.18 15.47 2.61
N GLY A 297 9.15 14.54 1.66
CA GLY A 297 8.29 13.35 1.68
C GLY A 297 8.98 12.18 2.39
N VAL A 298 8.22 11.38 3.11
CA VAL A 298 8.67 10.12 3.73
C VAL A 298 7.71 9.01 3.31
N THR A 299 8.28 7.91 2.84
CA THR A 299 7.55 6.66 2.57
C THR A 299 8.27 5.50 3.25
N ILE A 300 7.50 4.58 3.83
CA ILE A 300 8.03 3.30 4.31
C ILE A 300 7.73 2.23 3.27
N VAL A 301 8.75 1.50 2.86
CA VAL A 301 8.62 0.43 1.87
C VAL A 301 8.58 -0.89 2.60
N GLY A 302 7.43 -1.56 2.57
CA GLY A 302 7.26 -2.87 3.17
C GLY A 302 7.63 -3.97 2.17
N HIS A 303 8.68 -4.74 2.45
CA HIS A 303 9.25 -5.74 1.54
C HIS A 303 8.67 -7.13 1.70
N HIS A 304 8.65 -7.91 0.61
CA HIS A 304 8.27 -9.32 0.60
C HIS A 304 6.91 -9.59 1.28
N VAL A 305 5.92 -8.73 1.02
CA VAL A 305 4.64 -8.77 1.73
C VAL A 305 3.79 -9.89 1.15
N THR A 306 3.85 -11.05 1.79
CA THR A 306 2.99 -12.21 1.48
C THR A 306 1.76 -12.28 2.39
N ASN A 307 1.77 -11.56 3.51
CA ASN A 307 0.64 -11.49 4.45
C ASN A 307 0.54 -10.09 5.07
N LEU A 308 -0.40 -9.27 4.58
CA LEU A 308 -0.54 -7.89 5.01
C LEU A 308 -0.86 -7.76 6.52
N HIS A 309 -1.55 -8.74 7.12
CA HIS A 309 -1.83 -8.71 8.55
C HIS A 309 -0.55 -8.73 9.37
N GLU A 310 0.35 -9.68 9.09
CA GLU A 310 1.60 -9.80 9.83
C GLU A 310 2.49 -8.57 9.60
N TRP A 311 2.56 -8.06 8.36
CA TRP A 311 3.43 -6.94 7.99
C TRP A 311 2.98 -5.59 8.55
N ALA A 312 1.67 -5.35 8.60
CA ALA A 312 1.11 -4.10 9.10
C ALA A 312 0.80 -4.13 10.61
N SER A 313 0.97 -5.27 11.29
CA SER A 313 0.50 -5.48 12.68
C SER A 313 1.05 -4.47 13.69
N ASP A 314 2.28 -3.99 13.51
CA ASP A 314 2.93 -3.03 14.40
C ASP A 314 2.61 -1.56 14.03
N PHE A 315 1.85 -1.31 12.96
CA PHE A 315 1.61 0.02 12.36
C PHE A 315 0.12 0.40 12.21
N TYR A 316 -0.82 -0.36 12.78
CA TYR A 316 -2.25 -0.02 12.66
C TYR A 316 -2.61 1.36 13.20
N ASP A 317 -1.96 1.79 14.29
CA ASP A 317 -2.18 3.10 14.91
C ASP A 317 -1.15 4.15 14.45
N SER A 318 -0.22 3.78 13.57
CA SER A 318 0.83 4.70 13.10
C SER A 318 0.30 5.57 11.95
N PRO A 319 0.58 6.89 11.95
CA PRO A 319 0.21 7.78 10.85
C PRO A 319 1.12 7.63 9.62
N LEU A 320 2.17 6.80 9.71
CA LEU A 320 3.10 6.57 8.60
C LEU A 320 2.38 5.84 7.46
N LEU A 321 2.67 6.29 6.23
CA LEU A 321 2.18 5.67 5.01
C LEU A 321 3.22 4.75 4.42
N PHE A 322 2.72 3.67 3.82
CA PHE A 322 3.53 2.60 3.28
C PHE A 322 3.29 2.39 1.79
N THR A 323 4.38 2.11 1.07
CA THR A 323 4.33 1.38 -0.20
C THR A 323 4.63 -0.09 0.11
N TRP A 324 3.59 -0.93 0.16
CA TRP A 324 3.74 -2.35 0.40
C TRP A 324 4.05 -3.08 -0.92
N LEU A 325 5.22 -3.71 -0.97
CA LEU A 325 5.69 -4.54 -2.06
C LEU A 325 5.11 -5.94 -1.91
N ILE A 326 3.94 -6.13 -2.51
CA ILE A 326 3.17 -7.37 -2.44
C ILE A 326 3.84 -8.46 -3.25
N GLU A 327 4.10 -9.58 -2.58
CA GLU A 327 4.43 -10.84 -3.22
C GLU A 327 3.23 -11.77 -3.17
N ARG A 328 2.96 -12.45 -4.29
CA ARG A 328 2.03 -13.57 -4.21
C ARG A 328 2.71 -14.69 -3.40
N PRO A 329 2.07 -15.21 -2.33
CA PRO A 329 2.60 -16.32 -1.56
C PRO A 329 2.86 -17.53 -2.47
N SER A 330 3.90 -18.29 -2.14
CA SER A 330 4.09 -19.61 -2.71
C SER A 330 2.93 -20.50 -2.27
N ALA A 331 2.29 -21.18 -3.23
CA ALA A 331 1.22 -22.11 -2.89
C ALA A 331 1.79 -23.16 -1.92
N LEU A 332 1.15 -23.34 -0.76
CA LEU A 332 1.58 -24.35 0.20
C LEU A 332 1.39 -25.71 -0.47
N GLU A 333 2.48 -26.42 -0.78
CA GLU A 333 2.36 -27.79 -1.28
C GLU A 333 1.58 -28.61 -0.24
N MET A 334 0.37 -29.03 -0.60
CA MET A 334 -0.49 -29.87 0.23
C MET A 334 0.30 -31.12 0.63
N ASP A 335 0.71 -31.20 1.91
CA ASP A 335 1.37 -32.40 2.43
C ASP A 335 0.34 -33.54 2.47
N TRP A 336 0.36 -34.37 1.43
CA TRP A 336 -0.53 -35.52 1.25
C TRP A 336 -0.47 -36.50 2.43
N ARG A 337 0.57 -36.44 3.27
CA ARG A 337 0.65 -37.25 4.50
C ARG A 337 -0.43 -36.85 5.49
N LEU A 338 -0.79 -35.57 5.61
CA LEU A 338 -1.80 -35.10 6.57
C LEU A 338 -3.20 -35.67 6.27
N PRO A 339 -3.74 -35.61 5.04
CA PRO A 339 -4.99 -36.29 4.67
C PRO A 339 -4.94 -37.81 4.91
N ILE A 340 -3.80 -38.46 4.64
CA ILE A 340 -3.65 -39.91 4.84
C ILE A 340 -3.64 -40.27 6.32
N ILE A 341 -2.94 -39.51 7.16
CA ILE A 341 -2.94 -39.69 8.61
C ILE A 341 -4.35 -39.47 9.14
N ALA A 342 -5.04 -38.41 8.71
CA ALA A 342 -6.42 -38.13 9.10
C ALA A 342 -7.37 -39.29 8.74
N LEU A 343 -7.27 -39.83 7.53
CA LEU A 343 -8.05 -40.99 7.09
C LEU A 343 -7.70 -42.24 7.92
N GLY A 344 -6.41 -42.45 8.21
CA GLY A 344 -5.91 -43.53 9.04
C GLY A 344 -6.47 -43.48 10.46
N VAL A 345 -6.45 -42.31 11.09
CA VAL A 345 -7.05 -42.09 12.43
C VAL A 345 -8.56 -42.31 12.40
N LEU A 346 -9.24 -41.85 11.34
CA LEU A 346 -10.69 -41.99 11.20
C LEU A 346 -11.13 -43.46 11.07
N ILE A 347 -10.31 -44.32 10.46
CA ILE A 347 -10.56 -45.78 10.39
C ILE A 347 -10.10 -46.49 11.66
N ALA A 348 -8.90 -46.17 12.16
CA ALA A 348 -8.32 -46.85 13.30
C ALA A 348 -9.12 -46.61 14.58
N THR A 349 -9.61 -45.40 14.82
CA THR A 349 -10.34 -45.04 16.05
C THR A 349 -11.58 -45.92 16.28
N PRO A 350 -12.55 -46.03 15.35
CA PRO A 350 -13.73 -46.88 15.55
C PRO A 350 -13.38 -48.38 15.61
N LEU A 351 -12.36 -48.84 14.87
CA LEU A 351 -11.88 -50.23 14.96
C LEU A 351 -11.30 -50.54 16.34
N THR A 352 -10.49 -49.63 16.89
CA THR A 352 -9.85 -49.78 18.20
C THR A 352 -10.89 -49.75 19.31
N ILE A 353 -11.88 -48.85 19.23
CA ILE A 353 -13.01 -48.79 20.17
C ILE A 353 -13.82 -50.10 20.13
N ASN A 354 -14.17 -50.59 18.93
CA ASN A 354 -14.91 -51.86 18.79
C ASN A 354 -14.12 -53.05 19.37
N TRP A 355 -12.81 -53.08 19.12
CA TRP A 355 -11.93 -54.12 19.68
C TRP A 355 -11.86 -54.06 21.21
N LEU A 356 -11.67 -52.86 21.79
CA LEU A 356 -11.66 -52.65 23.24
C LEU A 356 -12.99 -53.07 23.88
N VAL A 357 -14.13 -52.68 23.29
CA VAL A 357 -15.46 -53.05 23.79
C VAL A 357 -15.67 -54.58 23.77
N LYS A 358 -15.26 -55.26 22.68
CA LYS A 358 -15.35 -56.74 22.61
C LYS A 358 -14.44 -57.42 23.63
N ARG A 359 -13.23 -56.88 23.85
CA ARG A 359 -12.28 -57.42 24.84
C ARG A 359 -12.84 -57.31 26.25
N ASP A 360 -13.44 -56.18 26.60
CA ASP A 360 -14.06 -55.96 27.92
C ASP A 360 -15.28 -56.85 28.15
N GLN A 361 -16.06 -57.17 27.11
CA GLN A 361 -17.17 -58.12 27.21
C GLN A 361 -16.68 -59.55 27.48
N ASN A 362 -15.56 -59.95 26.88
CA ASN A 362 -14.98 -61.28 27.08
C ASN A 362 -14.30 -61.44 28.46
N LEU A 363 -13.85 -60.36 29.09
CA LEU A 363 -13.25 -60.36 30.42
C LEU A 363 -14.27 -60.35 31.56
N ARG A 364 -15.57 -60.18 31.27
CA ARG A 364 -16.68 -60.20 32.25
C ARG A 364 -17.44 -61.54 32.29
N ILE A 365 -16.84 -62.61 31.79
CA ILE A 365 -17.35 -63.99 31.91
C ILE A 365 -16.61 -64.71 33.03
#